data_AF-A0A0F3MEY4-F1
#
_entry.id   AF-A0A0F3MEY4-F1
#
_cell.length_a   1.000
_cell.length_b   1.000
_cell.length_c   1.000
_cell.angle_alpha   90.00
_cell.angle_beta   90.00
_cell.angle_gamma   90.00
#
_symmetry.space_group_name_H-M   'P 1'
#
loop_
_entity.id
_entity.type
_entity.pdbx_description
1 polymer ?
#
loop_
_entity_poly.entity_id
_entity_poly.type
_entity_poly.pdbx_seq_one_letter_code
_entity_poly.pdbx_strand_id
1 'polypeptide(L)' 'MYLIEIPIIENDTIVINKECCRQSSIVLPILANIFLYYVIDIWFSKISKENLIEQTEIARYCDDMVFVFENESICEKVL' A
#
# COMPACT_ATOMS: atom_id res chain seq x y z
N MET A 1 7.11 -6.20 13.87
CA MET A 1 7.86 -5.52 12.79
C MET A 1 8.09 -4.09 13.26
N TYR A 2 9.27 -3.79 13.80
CA TYR A 2 9.60 -2.47 14.34
C TYR A 2 10.05 -1.56 13.19
N LEU A 3 9.16 -0.74 12.63
CA LEU A 3 9.55 0.16 11.54
C LEU A 3 10.27 1.40 12.06
N ILE A 4 9.71 2.09 13.07
CA ILE A 4 10.29 3.29 13.70
C ILE A 4 9.78 3.37 15.15
N GLU A 5 10.68 3.53 16.12
CA GLU A 5 10.32 3.89 17.50
C GLU A 5 10.27 5.42 17.60
N ILE A 6 9.09 5.97 17.94
CA ILE A 6 8.90 7.42 18.07
C ILE A 6 8.40 7.71 19.49
N PRO A 7 9.05 8.64 20.23
CA PRO A 7 8.53 9.10 21.51
C PRO A 7 7.23 9.88 21.29
N ILE A 8 6.21 9.55 22.06
CA ILE A 8 4.92 10.23 22.08
C ILE A 8 4.72 10.86 23.46
N ILE A 9 4.02 12.00 23.50
CA ILE A 9 3.60 12.62 24.76
C ILE A 9 2.16 12.20 25.00
N GLU A 10 1.93 11.47 26.08
CA GLU A 10 0.60 11.16 26.61
C GLU A 10 0.54 11.61 28.08
N ASN A 11 -0.47 12.39 28.44
CA ASN A 11 -0.69 12.88 29.80
C ASN A 11 0.57 13.50 30.45
N ASP A 12 1.24 14.40 29.71
CA ASP A 12 2.50 15.06 30.12
C ASP A 12 3.71 14.12 30.38
N THR A 13 3.59 12.84 30.02
CA THR A 13 4.67 11.86 30.11
C THR A 13 5.15 11.41 28.73
N ILE A 14 6.47 11.24 28.59
CA ILE A 14 7.09 10.74 27.36
C ILE A 14 7.04 9.21 27.40
N VAL A 15 6.31 8.62 26.46
CA VAL A 15 6.21 7.17 26.29
C VAL A 15 6.86 6.78 24.97
N ILE A 16 7.73 5.77 24.99
CA ILE A 16 8.32 5.23 23.77
C ILE A 16 7.29 4.29 23.14
N ASN A 17 6.73 4.68 21.99
CA ASN A 17 5.83 3.79 21.28
C ASN A 17 6.65 2.72 20.54
N LYS A 18 6.46 1.46 20.95
CA LYS A 18 7.07 0.27 20.34
C LYS A 18 6.21 -0.32 19.22
N GLU A 19 4.94 0.05 19.17
CA GLU A 19 3.98 -0.44 18.17
C GLU A 19 3.67 0.65 17.16
N CYS A 20 4.46 0.63 16.07
CA CYS A 20 4.31 1.41 14.85
C CYS A 20 4.26 2.95 15.02
N CYS A 21 4.51 3.66 13.93
CA CYS A 21 4.22 5.09 13.89
C CYS A 21 2.74 5.32 14.15
N ARG A 22 2.39 6.29 15.01
CA ARG A 22 1.02 6.86 14.97
C ARG A 22 0.70 7.23 13.52
N GLN A 23 -0.55 7.03 13.13
CA GLN A 23 -1.07 7.25 11.76
C GLN A 23 -0.74 8.65 11.17
N SER A 24 -0.25 9.58 12.01
CA SER A 24 0.12 10.95 11.69
C SER A 24 1.61 11.20 11.39
N SER A 25 2.49 10.20 11.35
CA SER A 25 3.90 10.43 10.98
C SER A 25 4.01 10.72 9.49
N ILE A 26 4.62 11.85 9.12
CA ILE A 26 4.78 12.26 7.70
C ILE A 26 5.63 11.28 6.87
N VAL A 27 6.40 10.43 7.56
CA VAL A 27 7.24 9.39 6.94
C VAL A 27 6.40 8.15 6.57
N LEU A 28 5.27 7.93 7.23
CA LEU A 28 4.45 6.73 7.07
C LEU A 28 3.82 6.62 5.67
N PRO A 29 3.24 7.68 5.06
CA PRO A 29 2.73 7.61 3.69
C PRO A 29 3.82 7.29 2.65
N ILE A 30 5.04 7.79 2.87
CA ILE A 30 6.17 7.53 1.96
C ILE A 30 6.58 6.06 2.03
N LEU A 31 6.75 5.53 3.24
CA LEU A 31 7.10 4.12 3.44
C LEU A 31 5.99 3.18 2.96
N ALA A 32 4.72 3.53 3.22
CA ALA A 32 3.58 2.80 2.71
C ALA A 32 3.58 2.76 1.17
N ASN A 33 3.81 3.89 0.50
CA ASN A 33 3.91 3.93 -0.97
C ASN A 33 5.04 3.07 -1.52
N ILE A 34 6.22 3.08 -0.89
CA ILE A 34 7.34 2.22 -1.29
C ILE A 34 6.96 0.74 -1.13
N PHE A 35 6.37 0.39 0.01
CA PHE A 35 5.94 -0.98 0.27
C PHE A 35 4.87 -1.43 -0.73
N LEU A 36 3.85 -0.61 -0.97
CA LEU A 36 2.77 -0.87 -1.93
C LEU A 36 3.30 -0.97 -3.36
N TYR A 37 4.38 -0.27 -3.71
CA TYR A 37 5.04 -0.48 -5.00
C TYR A 37 5.51 -1.92 -5.18
N TYR A 38 6.23 -2.46 -4.19
CA TYR A 38 6.74 -3.82 -4.27
C TYR A 38 5.65 -4.89 -4.21
N VAL A 39 4.63 -4.67 -3.38
CA VAL A 39 3.57 -5.66 -3.17
C VAL A 39 2.52 -5.63 -4.27
N ILE A 40 2.04 -4.43 -4.66
CA ILE A 40 0.92 -4.28 -5.59
C ILE A 40 1.38 -4.03 -7.03
N ASP A 41 2.25 -3.06 -7.30
CA ASP A 41 2.58 -2.76 -8.71
C ASP A 41 3.35 -3.89 -9.38
N ILE A 42 4.33 -4.46 -8.68
CA ILE A 42 5.13 -5.54 -9.24
C ILE A 42 4.27 -6.80 -9.43
N TRP A 43 3.40 -7.10 -8.47
CA TRP A 43 2.46 -8.22 -8.57
C TRP A 43 1.49 -8.03 -9.73
N PHE A 44 0.86 -6.85 -9.82
CA PHE A 44 -0.10 -6.54 -10.86
C PHE A 44 0.55 -6.53 -12.25
N SER A 45 1.76 -5.97 -12.38
CA SER A 45 2.52 -5.99 -13.63
C SER A 45 2.87 -7.41 -14.09
N LYS A 46 3.15 -8.32 -13.15
CA LYS A 46 3.41 -9.74 -13.47
C LYS A 46 2.14 -10.45 -13.93
N ILE A 47 1.04 -10.33 -13.17
CA ILE A 47 -0.24 -10.97 -13.54
C ILE A 47 -0.76 -10.42 -14.86
N SER A 48 -0.67 -9.11 -15.07
CA SER A 48 -1.09 -8.46 -16.32
C SER A 48 -0.33 -9.04 -17.52
N LYS A 49 1.00 -9.19 -17.44
CA LYS A 49 1.79 -9.76 -18.53
C LYS A 49 1.55 -11.26 -18.79
N GLU A 50 1.21 -12.03 -17.76
CA GLU A 50 1.09 -13.49 -17.86
C GLU A 50 -0.34 -13.94 -18.23
N ASN A 51 -1.36 -13.23 -17.75
CA ASN A 51 -2.75 -13.67 -17.81
C ASN A 51 -3.68 -12.75 -18.61
N LEU A 52 -3.27 -11.50 -18.89
CA LEU A 52 -4.16 -10.47 -19.42
C LEU A 52 -3.63 -10.01 -20.80
N ILE A 53 -4.29 -10.48 -21.86
CA ILE A 53 -4.01 -10.05 -23.25
C ILE A 53 -4.61 -8.65 -23.51
N GLU A 54 -5.56 -8.23 -22.68
CA GLU A 54 -6.38 -7.02 -22.80
C GLU A 54 -5.81 -5.85 -21.97
N GLN A 55 -6.31 -4.62 -22.22
CA GLN A 55 -5.81 -3.43 -21.54
C GLN A 55 -6.23 -3.43 -20.06
N THR A 56 -5.24 -3.33 -19.17
CA THR A 56 -5.46 -3.24 -17.72
C THR A 56 -4.62 -2.14 -17.12
N GLU A 57 -5.22 -1.29 -16.30
CA GLU A 57 -4.55 -0.16 -15.67
C GLU A 57 -4.78 -0.14 -14.16
N ILE A 58 -3.88 0.51 -13.44
CA ILE A 58 -3.99 0.75 -12.01
C ILE A 58 -3.74 2.24 -11.72
N ALA A 59 -4.66 2.85 -10.98
CA ALA A 59 -4.52 4.19 -10.44
C ALA A 59 -4.46 4.09 -8.92
N ARG A 60 -3.51 4.78 -8.27
CA ARG A 60 -3.33 4.71 -6.81
C ARG A 60 -3.10 6.08 -6.19
N TYR A 61 -3.55 6.21 -4.95
CA TYR A 61 -3.31 7.37 -4.11
C TYR A 61 -3.22 6.93 -2.65
N CYS A 62 -2.03 7.07 -2.04
CA CYS A 62 -1.77 6.58 -0.69
C CYS A 62 -2.13 5.08 -0.56
N ASP A 63 -3.02 4.74 0.37
CA ASP A 63 -3.56 3.41 0.61
C ASP A 63 -4.75 3.03 -0.30
N ASP A 64 -5.29 3.99 -1.06
CA ASP A 64 -6.37 3.76 -2.01
C ASP A 64 -5.83 3.32 -3.39
N MET A 65 -6.53 2.38 -4.01
CA MET A 65 -6.21 1.89 -5.35
C MET A 65 -7.47 1.54 -6.14
N VAL A 66 -7.43 1.82 -7.44
CA VAL A 66 -8.46 1.49 -8.41
C VAL A 66 -7.81 0.69 -9.53
N PHE A 67 -8.38 -0.47 -9.82
CA PHE A 67 -7.98 -1.31 -10.94
C PHE A 67 -9.02 -1.19 -12.05
N VAL A 68 -8.55 -1.04 -13.28
CA VAL A 68 -9.39 -0.94 -14.48
C VAL A 68 -9.11 -2.15 -15.36
N PHE A 69 -10.18 -2.84 -15.74
CA PHE A 69 -10.16 -4.01 -16.61
C PHE A 69 -11.16 -3.81 -17.74
N GLU A 70 -10.81 -4.27 -18.94
CA GLU A 70 -11.69 -4.26 -20.11
C GLU A 70 -12.84 -5.27 -19.99
N ASN A 71 -12.62 -6.39 -19.30
CA ASN A 71 -13.56 -7.50 -19.17
C ASN A 71 -13.85 -7.86 -17.70
N GLU A 72 -15.12 -8.04 -17.38
CA GLU A 72 -15.60 -8.44 -16.05
C GLU A 72 -15.07 -9.80 -15.60
N SER A 73 -14.95 -10.79 -16.50
CA SER A 73 -14.43 -12.12 -16.14
C SER A 73 -12.96 -12.08 -15.74
N ILE A 74 -12.22 -11.09 -16.24
CA ILE A 74 -10.84 -10.85 -15.84
C ILE A 74 -10.81 -10.20 -14.45
N CYS A 75 -11.69 -9.23 -14.21
CA CYS A 75 -11.83 -8.57 -12.92
C CYS A 75 -12.07 -9.59 -11.80
N GLU A 76 -13.02 -10.51 -11.99
CA GLU A 76 -13.36 -11.58 -11.03
C GLU A 76 -12.22 -12.56 -10.74
N LYS A 77 -11.21 -12.66 -11.61
CA LYS A 77 -10.05 -13.54 -11.39
C LYS A 77 -8.95 -12.87 -10.58
N VAL A 78 -8.91 -11.54 -10.58
CA VAL A 78 -7.84 -10.74 -9.97
C VAL A 78 -8.23 -10.26 -8.57
N LEU A 79 -9.53 -10.05 -8.33
CA LEU A 79 -10.12 -9.73 -7.02
C LEU A 79 -10.43 -11.00 -6.21
#